data_AF-A0A1V5N7R4-F1
#
_entry.id   AF-A0A1V5N7R4-F1
#
_cell.length_a   1.000
_cell.length_b   1.000
_cell.length_c   1.000
_cell.angle_alpha   90.00
_cell.angle_beta   90.00
_cell.angle_gamma   90.00
#
_symmetry.space_group_name_H-M   'P 1'
#
loop_
_entity.id
_entity.type
_entity.pdbx_description
1 polymer ?
#
loop_
_entity_poly.entity_id
_entity_poly.type
_entity_poly.pdbx_seq_one_letter_code
_entity_poly.pdbx_strand_id
1 'polypeptide(L)'
;MLHAVIGSIPDNFKWITGIIGAQGTIKEGLNELSIVLKASLKNKEYEHLTAEALYYIASICINLKNDKRDVMSIISFVESNDNTMHLTSSSALVNFGVANLYIRTKHNNDKGIEIMEAFKPCAHCFPFNYRHYALGLSKLNRLDSDATNCFNTFLQETKGINFIKSAYQKLAWQCILNNDTLGYLSNMQKVKVKGTARTEDDEQALTEAKIGIIPNVHLLKARLLFDGGYYREALAALDSAGSLINDTNKQLELEYYYRKARIHHDNGDTSLAVTNYLKTIEQGKNETYYYAANASLQLGYIYEIRKDTTMAVKHYENSLKMKNTDYRYSISQKAKAGLNRLKK
;
A
#
# COMPACT_ATOMS: atom_id res chain seq x y z
N MET A 1 13.23 19.97 -0.48
CA MET A 1 13.10 18.66 0.23
C MET A 1 12.81 18.85 1.72
N LEU A 2 13.64 19.61 2.44
CA LEU A 2 13.46 19.88 3.88
C LEU A 2 12.05 20.36 4.22
N HIS A 3 11.49 21.29 3.44
CA HIS A 3 10.11 21.77 3.61
C HIS A 3 9.05 20.68 3.46
N ALA A 4 9.25 19.69 2.58
CA ALA A 4 8.32 18.56 2.47
C ALA A 4 8.41 17.63 3.69
N VAL A 5 9.62 17.40 4.22
CA VAL A 5 9.82 16.60 5.44
C VAL A 5 9.16 17.30 6.63
N ILE A 6 9.40 18.60 6.82
CA ILE A 6 8.77 19.39 7.87
C ILE A 6 7.24 19.37 7.73
N GLY A 7 6.74 19.57 6.51
CA GLY A 7 5.31 19.55 6.23
C GLY A 7 4.63 18.18 6.41
N SER A 8 5.41 17.09 6.47
CA SER A 8 4.90 15.73 6.72
C SER A 8 4.73 15.39 8.20
N ILE A 9 5.23 16.24 9.10
CA ILE A 9 5.17 15.99 10.54
C ILE A 9 3.70 16.01 11.00
N PRO A 10 3.21 14.93 11.64
CA PRO A 10 1.83 14.87 12.13
C PRO A 10 1.50 16.02 13.09
N ASP A 11 0.24 16.46 13.09
CA ASP A 11 -0.20 17.61 13.90
C ASP A 11 0.17 17.51 15.38
N ASN A 12 0.15 16.31 15.95
CA ASN A 12 0.52 16.06 17.35
C ASN A 12 2.02 16.22 17.65
N PHE A 13 2.87 16.33 16.63
CA PHE A 13 4.32 16.54 16.74
C PHE A 13 4.77 17.90 16.19
N LYS A 14 3.85 18.75 15.71
CA LYS A 14 4.19 20.08 15.16
C LYS A 14 4.86 21.03 16.17
N TRP A 15 4.72 20.78 17.46
CA TRP A 15 5.44 21.56 18.49
C TRP A 15 6.97 21.48 18.31
N ILE A 16 7.50 20.37 17.77
CA ILE A 16 8.94 20.18 17.53
C ILE A 16 9.46 21.19 16.51
N THR A 17 8.68 21.48 15.46
CA THR A 17 9.09 22.41 14.40
C THR A 17 9.16 23.85 14.92
N GLY A 18 8.33 24.18 15.92
CA GLY A 18 8.40 25.45 16.64
C GLY A 18 9.67 25.64 17.46
N ILE A 19 10.24 24.56 18.02
CA ILE A 19 11.49 24.62 18.80
C ILE A 19 12.69 24.87 17.91
N ILE A 20 12.76 24.20 16.75
CA ILE A 20 13.89 24.32 15.83
C ILE A 20 13.73 25.47 14.82
N GLY A 21 12.66 26.27 14.95
CA GLY A 21 12.37 27.41 14.05
C GLY A 21 12.12 27.00 12.60
N ALA A 22 11.77 25.74 12.34
CA ALA A 22 11.64 25.21 10.99
C ALA A 22 10.18 25.28 10.53
N GLN A 23 9.97 25.77 9.32
CA GLN A 23 8.64 25.83 8.68
C GLN A 23 8.74 25.23 7.29
N GLY A 24 7.62 24.72 6.78
CA GLY A 24 7.57 24.20 5.42
C GLY A 24 6.35 23.32 5.18
N THR A 25 5.94 23.26 3.92
CA THR A 25 4.83 22.44 3.45
C THR A 25 5.28 21.43 2.41
N ILE A 26 4.50 20.34 2.27
CA ILE A 26 4.68 19.36 1.19
C ILE A 26 4.65 20.04 -0.18
N LYS A 27 3.76 21.03 -0.37
CA LYS A 27 3.62 21.77 -1.62
C LYS A 27 4.87 22.58 -1.96
N GLU A 28 5.43 23.30 -0.98
CA GLU A 28 6.67 24.06 -1.17
C GLU A 28 7.84 23.13 -1.51
N GLY A 29 8.02 22.05 -0.76
CA GLY A 29 9.10 21.11 -1.01
C GLY A 29 9.01 20.42 -2.39
N LEU A 30 7.79 20.15 -2.89
CA LEU A 30 7.57 19.65 -4.26
C LEU A 30 7.90 20.71 -5.32
N ASN A 31 7.55 21.97 -5.08
CA ASN A 31 7.89 23.07 -6.00
C ASN A 31 9.40 23.25 -6.14
N GLU A 32 10.14 23.23 -5.02
CA GLU A 32 11.60 23.29 -5.01
C GLU A 32 12.23 22.14 -5.81
N LEU A 33 11.79 20.91 -5.57
CA LEU A 33 12.31 19.76 -6.30
C LEU A 33 12.00 19.83 -7.78
N SER A 34 10.83 20.37 -8.15
CA SER A 34 10.46 20.59 -9.55
C SER A 34 11.35 21.63 -10.24
N ILE A 35 11.80 22.65 -9.51
CA ILE A 35 12.78 23.63 -10.01
C ILE A 35 14.12 22.93 -10.27
N VAL A 36 14.61 22.13 -9.32
CA VAL A 36 15.85 21.35 -9.48
C VAL A 36 15.76 20.41 -10.68
N LEU A 37 14.66 19.66 -10.81
CA LEU A 37 14.44 18.75 -11.94
C LEU A 37 14.42 19.48 -13.29
N LYS A 38 13.77 20.65 -13.37
CA LYS A 38 13.76 21.45 -14.59
C LYS A 38 15.15 22.01 -14.93
N ALA A 39 15.94 22.40 -13.93
CA ALA A 39 17.29 22.88 -14.12
C ALA A 39 18.24 21.75 -14.56
N SER A 40 18.13 20.57 -13.94
CA SER A 40 18.96 19.39 -14.26
C SER A 40 18.73 18.87 -15.68
N LEU A 41 17.51 18.97 -16.20
CA LEU A 41 17.20 18.59 -17.58
C LEU A 41 17.70 19.58 -18.64
N LYS A 42 18.04 20.81 -18.25
CA LYS A 42 18.46 21.89 -19.16
C LYS A 42 19.95 22.21 -19.10
N ASN A 43 20.61 21.91 -17.98
CA ASN A 43 22.02 22.21 -17.76
C ASN A 43 22.79 20.93 -17.42
N LYS A 44 23.77 20.60 -18.26
CA LYS A 44 24.65 19.44 -18.12
C LYS A 44 25.39 19.40 -16.79
N GLU A 45 25.73 20.55 -16.21
CA GLU A 45 26.36 20.63 -14.89
C GLU A 45 25.49 19.99 -13.79
N TYR A 46 24.17 20.13 -13.91
CA TYR A 46 23.20 19.64 -12.94
C TYR A 46 22.55 18.31 -13.32
N GLU A 47 22.91 17.72 -14.47
CA GLU A 47 22.28 16.51 -15.02
C GLU A 47 22.26 15.35 -14.01
N HIS A 48 23.33 15.23 -13.23
CA HIS A 48 23.49 14.22 -12.19
C HIS A 48 22.42 14.25 -11.08
N LEU A 49 21.67 15.36 -10.93
CA LEU A 49 20.59 15.49 -9.93
C LEU A 49 19.22 15.01 -10.43
N THR A 50 19.09 14.69 -11.72
CA THR A 50 17.79 14.39 -12.35
C THR A 50 17.14 13.16 -11.72
N ALA A 51 17.92 12.10 -11.50
CA ALA A 51 17.41 10.85 -10.97
C ALA A 51 16.89 11.00 -9.54
N GLU A 52 17.66 11.65 -8.67
CA GLU A 52 17.31 11.91 -7.28
C GLU A 52 16.11 12.84 -7.18
N ALA A 53 16.09 13.94 -7.94
CA ALA A 53 14.98 14.89 -7.93
C ALA A 53 13.66 14.21 -8.32
N LEU A 54 13.68 13.41 -9.40
CA LEU A 54 12.51 12.66 -9.87
C LEU A 54 12.07 11.60 -8.85
N TYR A 55 13.01 10.85 -8.27
CA TYR A 55 12.72 9.86 -7.23
C TYR A 55 12.08 10.49 -5.99
N TYR A 56 12.59 11.63 -5.52
CA TYR A 56 12.02 12.33 -4.37
C TYR A 56 10.64 12.90 -4.65
N ILE A 57 10.44 13.50 -5.83
CA ILE A 57 9.12 13.97 -6.27
C ILE A 57 8.12 12.81 -6.27
N ALA A 58 8.47 11.68 -6.89
CA ALA A 58 7.62 10.49 -6.92
C ALA A 58 7.31 9.98 -5.50
N SER A 59 8.33 9.86 -4.66
CA SER A 59 8.20 9.38 -3.27
C SER A 59 7.31 10.27 -2.42
N ILE A 60 7.43 11.60 -2.55
CA ILE A 60 6.58 12.55 -1.81
C ILE A 60 5.14 12.48 -2.30
N CYS A 61 4.92 12.42 -3.61
CA CYS A 61 3.57 12.32 -4.16
C CYS A 61 2.86 11.04 -3.73
N ILE A 62 3.57 9.92 -3.70
CA ILE A 62 3.02 8.62 -3.28
C ILE A 62 2.76 8.56 -1.77
N ASN A 63 3.74 8.98 -0.95
CA ASN A 63 3.70 8.70 0.49
C ASN A 63 3.09 9.81 1.33
N LEU A 64 3.14 11.07 0.86
CA LEU A 64 2.76 12.23 1.68
C LEU A 64 1.49 12.95 1.19
N LYS A 65 1.31 13.08 -0.14
CA LYS A 65 0.16 13.80 -0.72
C LYS A 65 -0.96 12.87 -1.16
N ASN A 66 -0.61 11.77 -1.84
CA ASN A 66 -1.51 10.75 -2.37
C ASN A 66 -2.74 11.32 -3.14
N ASP A 67 -2.57 12.44 -3.84
CA ASP A 67 -3.58 13.02 -4.74
C ASP A 67 -3.33 12.49 -6.17
N LYS A 68 -4.36 11.87 -6.74
CA LYS A 68 -4.30 11.22 -8.06
C LYS A 68 -3.87 12.20 -9.17
N ARG A 69 -4.25 13.47 -9.10
CA ARG A 69 -3.92 14.47 -10.13
C ARG A 69 -2.43 14.77 -10.14
N ASP A 70 -1.82 14.90 -8.95
CA ASP A 70 -0.37 15.15 -8.88
C ASP A 70 0.42 13.95 -9.39
N VAL A 71 0.00 12.72 -9.02
CA VAL A 71 0.64 11.50 -9.52
C VAL A 71 0.55 11.42 -11.04
N MET A 72 -0.64 11.66 -11.61
CA MET A 72 -0.82 11.70 -13.07
C MET A 72 0.00 12.80 -13.73
N SER A 73 0.12 13.98 -13.12
CA SER A 73 0.93 15.07 -13.67
C SER A 73 2.41 14.71 -13.78
N ILE A 74 2.95 13.93 -12.82
CA ILE A 74 4.33 13.45 -12.87
C ILE A 74 4.48 12.35 -13.90
N ILE A 75 3.52 11.43 -13.98
CA ILE A 75 3.50 10.38 -15.02
C ILE A 75 3.56 11.03 -16.42
N SER A 76 2.67 11.99 -16.70
CA SER A 76 2.66 12.69 -17.99
C SER A 76 3.95 13.48 -18.25
N PHE A 77 4.57 14.04 -17.20
CA PHE A 77 5.87 14.68 -17.33
C PHE A 77 6.97 13.70 -17.73
N VAL A 78 7.03 12.52 -17.09
CA VAL A 78 8.02 11.48 -17.42
C VAL A 78 7.81 10.94 -18.83
N GLU A 79 6.55 10.72 -19.23
CA GLU A 79 6.18 10.22 -20.56
C GLU A 79 6.49 11.22 -21.68
N SER A 80 6.42 12.53 -21.42
CA SER A 80 6.65 13.57 -22.42
C SER A 80 8.11 14.00 -22.58
N ASN A 81 9.04 13.40 -21.83
CA ASN A 81 10.46 13.77 -21.87
C ASN A 81 11.36 12.54 -22.00
N ASP A 82 12.00 12.42 -23.18
CA ASP A 82 12.85 11.28 -23.55
C ASP A 82 13.99 11.01 -22.55
N ASN A 83 14.60 12.05 -21.99
CA ASN A 83 15.68 11.88 -21.01
C ASN A 83 15.15 11.20 -19.73
N THR A 84 14.00 11.66 -19.23
CA THR A 84 13.38 11.03 -18.05
C THR A 84 12.86 9.63 -18.34
N MET A 85 12.31 9.39 -19.53
CA MET A 85 11.87 8.06 -19.96
C MET A 85 13.06 7.11 -20.06
N HIS A 86 14.18 7.52 -20.66
CA HIS A 86 15.40 6.72 -20.73
C HIS A 86 15.91 6.33 -19.33
N LEU A 87 15.85 7.25 -18.36
CA LEU A 87 16.23 6.98 -16.97
C LEU A 87 15.38 5.88 -16.31
N THR A 88 14.13 5.67 -16.74
CA THR A 88 13.31 4.56 -16.21
C THR A 88 13.90 3.19 -16.52
N SER A 89 14.70 3.04 -17.57
CA SER A 89 15.33 1.77 -17.94
C SER A 89 16.78 1.62 -17.44
N SER A 90 17.43 2.74 -17.08
CA SER A 90 18.87 2.81 -16.78
C SER A 90 19.21 3.22 -15.35
N SER A 91 18.28 3.79 -14.59
CA SER A 91 18.44 4.13 -13.17
C SER A 91 17.48 3.33 -12.30
N ALA A 92 18.01 2.53 -11.36
CA ALA A 92 17.20 1.70 -10.47
C ALA A 92 16.23 2.52 -9.61
N LEU A 93 16.66 3.72 -9.17
CA LEU A 93 15.83 4.62 -8.36
C LEU A 93 14.68 5.21 -9.16
N VAL A 94 14.96 5.69 -10.38
CA VAL A 94 13.92 6.25 -11.26
C VAL A 94 12.97 5.16 -11.70
N ASN A 95 13.49 4.00 -12.13
CA ASN A 95 12.71 2.82 -12.47
C ASN A 95 11.69 2.49 -11.37
N PHE A 96 12.18 2.32 -10.15
CA PHE A 96 11.33 2.00 -9.01
C PHE A 96 10.36 3.13 -8.67
N GLY A 97 10.82 4.38 -8.62
CA GLY A 97 9.99 5.53 -8.28
C GLY A 97 8.83 5.72 -9.25
N VAL A 98 9.13 5.67 -10.55
CA VAL A 98 8.13 5.81 -11.62
C VAL A 98 7.18 4.61 -11.65
N ALA A 99 7.69 3.38 -11.57
CA ALA A 99 6.82 2.21 -11.49
C ALA A 99 5.84 2.28 -10.32
N ASN A 100 6.30 2.75 -9.14
CA ASN A 100 5.42 2.93 -7.99
C ASN A 100 4.38 4.02 -8.19
N LEU A 101 4.61 5.04 -9.03
CA LEU A 101 3.55 6.00 -9.39
C LEU A 101 2.39 5.27 -10.06
N TYR A 102 2.69 4.40 -11.05
CA TYR A 102 1.67 3.59 -11.71
C TYR A 102 1.00 2.61 -10.74
N ILE A 103 1.77 1.86 -9.93
CA ILE A 103 1.19 0.88 -8.99
C ILE A 103 0.23 1.56 -7.99
N ARG A 104 0.52 2.81 -7.60
CA ARG A 104 -0.30 3.56 -6.66
C ARG A 104 -1.51 4.22 -7.32
N THR A 105 -1.49 4.43 -8.63
CA THR A 105 -2.70 4.71 -9.39
C THR A 105 -3.48 3.43 -9.62
N LYS A 106 -4.67 3.36 -9.02
CA LYS A 106 -5.62 2.25 -9.22
C LYS A 106 -5.70 1.86 -10.72
N HIS A 107 -5.69 0.56 -11.00
CA HIS A 107 -5.76 -0.06 -12.34
C HIS A 107 -4.49 -0.03 -13.20
N ASN A 108 -3.36 0.49 -12.69
CA ASN A 108 -2.13 0.60 -13.49
C ASN A 108 -0.98 -0.31 -12.99
N ASN A 109 -1.30 -1.38 -12.24
CA ASN A 109 -0.29 -2.32 -11.77
C ASN A 109 0.48 -2.98 -12.92
N ASP A 110 -0.17 -3.29 -14.04
CA ASP A 110 0.46 -3.87 -15.23
C ASP A 110 1.56 -2.97 -15.79
N LYS A 111 1.30 -1.66 -15.90
CA LYS A 111 2.29 -0.69 -16.39
C LYS A 111 3.46 -0.55 -15.42
N GLY A 112 3.18 -0.60 -14.11
CA GLY A 112 4.23 -0.63 -13.09
C GLY A 112 5.13 -1.86 -13.20
N ILE A 113 4.54 -3.05 -13.45
CA ILE A 113 5.28 -4.29 -13.69
C ILE A 113 6.14 -4.14 -14.95
N GLU A 114 5.56 -3.70 -16.07
CA GLU A 114 6.26 -3.49 -17.34
C GLU A 114 7.49 -2.58 -17.17
N ILE A 115 7.30 -1.43 -16.51
CA ILE A 115 8.39 -0.49 -16.25
C ILE A 115 9.47 -1.14 -15.39
N MET A 116 9.09 -1.82 -14.31
CA MET A 116 10.08 -2.53 -13.50
C MET A 116 10.81 -3.54 -14.37
N GLU A 117 10.16 -4.48 -15.03
CA GLU A 117 10.80 -5.51 -15.85
C GLU A 117 11.73 -4.97 -16.95
N ALA A 118 11.45 -3.79 -17.51
CA ALA A 118 12.28 -3.14 -18.51
C ALA A 118 13.64 -2.63 -17.98
N PHE A 119 13.87 -2.62 -16.67
CA PHE A 119 15.14 -2.18 -16.08
C PHE A 119 16.31 -3.06 -16.53
N LYS A 120 17.35 -2.41 -17.06
CA LYS A 120 18.59 -3.07 -17.48
C LYS A 120 19.71 -2.70 -16.50
N PRO A 121 20.06 -3.57 -15.55
CA PRO A 121 21.12 -3.28 -14.59
C PRO A 121 22.47 -3.11 -15.29
N CYS A 122 23.24 -2.12 -14.85
CA CYS A 122 24.59 -1.87 -15.30
C CYS A 122 25.61 -2.28 -14.23
N ALA A 123 26.85 -2.58 -14.62
CA ALA A 123 27.89 -3.05 -13.68
C ALA A 123 28.19 -2.06 -12.53
N HIS A 124 27.96 -0.77 -12.76
CA HIS A 124 28.21 0.31 -11.78
C HIS A 124 26.93 0.76 -11.04
N CYS A 125 25.79 0.13 -11.31
CA CYS A 125 24.52 0.52 -10.74
C CYS A 125 24.47 0.12 -9.26
N PHE A 126 24.06 1.05 -8.39
CA PHE A 126 23.92 0.76 -6.96
C PHE A 126 22.87 -0.35 -6.73
N PRO A 127 23.17 -1.38 -5.92
CA PRO A 127 22.26 -2.50 -5.69
C PRO A 127 21.03 -2.03 -4.89
N PHE A 128 19.87 -2.00 -5.53
CA PHE A 128 18.61 -1.63 -4.91
C PHE A 128 17.65 -2.82 -4.78
N ASN A 129 18.00 -3.73 -3.88
CA ASN A 129 17.40 -5.07 -3.83
C ASN A 129 15.91 -5.05 -3.46
N TYR A 130 15.43 -4.02 -2.75
CA TYR A 130 13.99 -3.86 -2.44
C TYR A 130 13.10 -3.83 -3.69
N ARG A 131 13.65 -3.46 -4.85
CA ARG A 131 12.93 -3.53 -6.13
C ARG A 131 12.43 -4.96 -6.44
N HIS A 132 13.18 -6.00 -6.08
CA HIS A 132 12.74 -7.38 -6.27
C HIS A 132 11.52 -7.72 -5.42
N TYR A 133 11.49 -7.28 -4.16
CA TYR A 133 10.31 -7.42 -3.31
C TYR A 133 9.09 -6.71 -3.90
N ALA A 134 9.27 -5.46 -4.35
CA ALA A 134 8.19 -4.67 -4.92
C ALA A 134 7.64 -5.27 -6.23
N LEU A 135 8.52 -5.70 -7.13
CA LEU A 135 8.12 -6.40 -8.35
C LEU A 135 7.38 -7.71 -8.04
N GLY A 136 7.91 -8.51 -7.11
CA GLY A 136 7.25 -9.74 -6.66
C GLY A 136 5.86 -9.49 -6.09
N LEU A 137 5.69 -8.43 -5.30
CA LEU A 137 4.39 -8.04 -4.75
C LEU A 137 3.41 -7.62 -5.85
N SER A 138 3.84 -6.78 -6.79
CA SER A 138 3.00 -6.37 -7.93
C SER A 138 2.57 -7.56 -8.79
N LYS A 139 3.49 -8.47 -9.09
CA LYS A 139 3.20 -9.71 -9.82
C LYS A 139 2.26 -10.64 -9.05
N LEU A 140 2.48 -10.81 -7.74
CA LEU A 140 1.60 -11.60 -6.87
C LEU A 140 0.19 -11.02 -6.80
N ASN A 141 0.05 -9.69 -6.82
CA ASN A 141 -1.26 -9.04 -6.86
C ASN A 141 -2.02 -9.32 -8.17
N ARG A 142 -1.31 -9.60 -9.27
CA ARG A 142 -1.88 -10.12 -10.53
C ARG A 142 -2.03 -11.65 -10.55
N LEU A 143 -1.60 -12.32 -9.48
CA LEU A 143 -1.56 -13.78 -9.33
C LEU A 143 -0.54 -14.48 -10.24
N ASP A 144 0.51 -13.78 -10.67
CA ASP A 144 1.56 -14.37 -11.49
C ASP A 144 2.38 -15.40 -10.68
N SER A 145 2.62 -16.58 -11.25
CA SER A 145 3.33 -17.68 -10.59
C SER A 145 4.83 -17.40 -10.40
N ASP A 146 5.41 -16.61 -11.31
CA ASP A 146 6.82 -16.23 -11.32
C ASP A 146 7.18 -15.14 -10.29
N ALA A 147 6.20 -14.57 -9.58
CA ALA A 147 6.44 -13.70 -8.42
C ALA A 147 7.33 -14.37 -7.35
N THR A 148 7.35 -15.71 -7.31
CA THR A 148 8.17 -16.51 -6.39
C THR A 148 9.66 -16.21 -6.59
N ASN A 149 10.08 -16.08 -7.85
CA ASN A 149 11.47 -15.81 -8.21
C ASN A 149 11.91 -14.46 -7.65
N CYS A 150 11.04 -13.46 -7.73
CA CYS A 150 11.31 -12.11 -7.24
C CYS A 150 11.53 -12.09 -5.71
N PHE A 151 10.68 -12.78 -4.93
CA PHE A 151 10.86 -12.86 -3.49
C PHE A 151 12.11 -13.66 -3.09
N ASN A 152 12.42 -14.75 -3.81
CA ASN A 152 13.63 -15.53 -3.57
C ASN A 152 14.90 -14.70 -3.85
N THR A 153 14.95 -13.98 -4.97
CA THR A 153 16.05 -13.06 -5.28
C THR A 153 16.18 -11.99 -4.19
N PHE A 154 15.07 -11.38 -3.77
CA PHE A 154 15.09 -10.41 -2.67
C PHE A 154 15.71 -11.00 -1.40
N LEU A 155 15.26 -12.17 -0.97
CA LEU A 155 15.74 -12.84 0.25
C LEU A 155 17.21 -13.27 0.17
N GLN A 156 17.70 -13.57 -1.04
CA GLN A 156 19.10 -13.95 -1.27
C GLN A 156 20.04 -12.75 -1.29
N GLU A 157 19.61 -11.64 -1.91
CA GLU A 157 20.47 -10.50 -2.18
C GLU A 157 20.38 -9.41 -1.10
N THR A 158 19.24 -9.29 -0.41
CA THR A 158 19.05 -8.21 0.56
C THR A 158 20.00 -8.33 1.74
N LYS A 159 20.66 -7.22 2.08
CA LYS A 159 21.45 -7.07 3.31
C LYS A 159 20.62 -6.42 4.44
N GLY A 160 19.37 -6.04 4.15
CA GLY A 160 18.46 -5.40 5.08
C GLY A 160 17.71 -6.39 5.98
N ILE A 161 17.14 -5.88 7.05
CA ILE A 161 16.35 -6.67 8.03
C ILE A 161 14.84 -6.51 7.89
N ASN A 162 14.41 -5.58 7.04
CA ASN A 162 13.01 -5.25 6.77
C ASN A 162 12.49 -6.09 5.60
N PHE A 163 11.19 -6.36 5.59
CA PHE A 163 10.43 -7.12 4.59
C PHE A 163 10.82 -8.59 4.45
N ILE A 164 11.71 -9.10 5.31
CA ILE A 164 12.09 -10.51 5.31
C ILE A 164 10.91 -11.39 5.72
N LYS A 165 10.16 -10.99 6.75
CA LYS A 165 9.00 -11.75 7.22
C LYS A 165 7.88 -11.67 6.20
N SER A 166 7.61 -10.47 5.67
CA SER A 166 6.59 -10.31 4.64
C SER A 166 6.92 -11.08 3.35
N ALA A 167 8.19 -11.12 2.91
CA ALA A 167 8.60 -11.91 1.75
C ALA A 167 8.32 -13.41 1.94
N TYR A 168 8.65 -13.99 3.11
CA TYR A 168 8.29 -15.38 3.41
C TYR A 168 6.77 -15.60 3.45
N GLN A 169 6.01 -14.65 3.99
CA GLN A 169 4.54 -14.72 3.96
C GLN A 169 4.01 -14.72 2.52
N LYS A 170 4.56 -13.89 1.63
CA LYS A 170 4.15 -13.86 0.22
C LYS A 170 4.48 -15.17 -0.50
N LEU A 171 5.65 -15.76 -0.23
CA LEU A 171 5.98 -17.11 -0.69
C LEU A 171 4.99 -18.16 -0.15
N ALA A 172 4.58 -18.04 1.12
CA ALA A 172 3.58 -18.92 1.70
C ALA A 172 2.22 -18.78 0.97
N TRP A 173 1.80 -17.54 0.70
CA TRP A 173 0.58 -17.25 -0.06
C TRP A 173 0.63 -17.87 -1.46
N GLN A 174 1.77 -17.83 -2.16
CA GLN A 174 1.91 -18.52 -3.44
C GLN A 174 1.78 -20.04 -3.32
N CYS A 175 2.36 -20.65 -2.28
CA CYS A 175 2.20 -22.07 -2.01
C CYS A 175 0.72 -22.44 -1.84
N ILE A 176 -0.04 -21.75 -0.98
CA ILE A 176 -1.46 -22.09 -0.75
C ILE A 176 -2.34 -21.84 -1.98
N LEU A 177 -2.04 -20.81 -2.78
CA LEU A 177 -2.73 -20.57 -4.06
C LEU A 177 -2.51 -21.71 -5.07
N ASN A 178 -1.38 -22.41 -4.97
CA ASN A 178 -1.00 -23.57 -5.78
C ASN A 178 -1.31 -24.92 -5.10
N ASN A 179 -2.16 -24.93 -4.06
CA ASN A 179 -2.51 -26.11 -3.26
C ASN A 179 -1.35 -26.79 -2.52
N ASP A 180 -0.20 -26.11 -2.37
CA ASP A 180 0.95 -26.59 -1.60
C ASP A 180 0.83 -26.16 -0.12
N THR A 181 0.08 -26.94 0.65
CA THR A 181 -0.13 -26.67 2.08
C THR A 181 1.17 -26.84 2.89
N LEU A 182 2.04 -27.78 2.51
CA LEU A 182 3.30 -28.01 3.22
C LEU A 182 4.28 -26.84 3.01
N GLY A 183 4.38 -26.32 1.78
CA GLY A 183 5.16 -25.14 1.48
C GLY A 183 4.62 -23.88 2.16
N TYR A 184 3.29 -23.74 2.28
CA TYR A 184 2.67 -22.67 3.07
C TYR A 184 3.16 -22.73 4.53
N LEU A 185 2.99 -23.89 5.18
CA LEU A 185 3.36 -24.07 6.59
C LEU A 185 4.87 -23.86 6.82
N SER A 186 5.70 -24.39 5.92
CA SER A 186 7.16 -24.21 5.95
C SER A 186 7.58 -22.74 5.89
N ASN A 187 7.01 -21.98 4.96
CA ASN A 187 7.29 -20.55 4.85
C ASN A 187 6.74 -19.76 6.04
N MET A 188 5.56 -20.09 6.55
CA MET A 188 5.02 -19.46 7.77
C MET A 188 5.86 -19.73 9.02
N GLN A 189 6.58 -20.86 9.10
CA GLN A 189 7.59 -21.06 10.16
C GLN A 189 8.79 -20.12 9.98
N LYS A 190 9.26 -19.92 8.76
CA LYS A 190 10.33 -18.93 8.47
C LYS A 190 9.91 -17.52 8.86
N VAL A 191 8.64 -17.14 8.66
CA VAL A 191 8.08 -15.86 9.13
C VAL A 191 8.27 -15.67 10.64
N LYS A 192 8.13 -16.72 11.45
CA LYS A 192 8.31 -16.63 12.91
C LYS A 192 9.77 -16.36 13.28
N VAL A 193 10.72 -17.00 12.61
CA VAL A 193 12.13 -17.05 13.06
C VAL A 193 13.12 -16.19 12.24
N LYS A 194 12.76 -15.71 11.05
CA LYS A 194 13.64 -14.89 10.19
C LYS A 194 13.25 -13.42 10.23
N GLY A 195 14.22 -12.52 10.05
CA GLY A 195 13.96 -11.08 9.96
C GLY A 195 13.44 -10.43 11.24
N THR A 196 12.97 -9.19 11.12
CA THR A 196 12.41 -8.41 12.24
C THR A 196 10.99 -7.93 11.93
N ALA A 197 10.18 -7.67 12.96
CA ALA A 197 8.85 -7.07 12.81
C ALA A 197 8.95 -5.56 13.09
N ARG A 198 9.56 -4.83 12.14
CA ARG A 198 9.77 -3.37 12.22
C ARG A 198 8.94 -2.58 11.22
N THR A 199 8.43 -3.25 10.19
CA THR A 199 7.50 -2.68 9.21
C THR A 199 6.09 -3.21 9.49
N GLU A 200 5.05 -2.46 9.11
CA GLU A 200 3.67 -2.94 9.24
C GLU A 200 3.45 -4.27 8.47
N ASP A 201 4.12 -4.46 7.33
CA ASP A 201 4.06 -5.70 6.55
C ASP A 201 4.69 -6.89 7.29
N ASP A 202 5.85 -6.71 7.93
CA ASP A 202 6.49 -7.76 8.71
C ASP A 202 5.74 -8.06 10.01
N GLU A 203 5.16 -7.04 10.65
CA GLU A 203 4.28 -7.19 11.81
C GLU A 203 3.03 -7.99 11.45
N GLN A 204 2.38 -7.67 10.33
CA GLN A 204 1.25 -8.45 9.82
C GLN A 204 1.66 -9.89 9.57
N ALA A 205 2.76 -10.11 8.85
CA ALA A 205 3.25 -11.46 8.55
C ALA A 205 3.45 -12.27 9.83
N LEU A 206 4.10 -11.68 10.84
CA LEU A 206 4.31 -12.33 12.13
C LEU A 206 3.00 -12.65 12.84
N THR A 207 2.04 -11.72 12.83
CA THR A 207 0.71 -11.93 13.43
C THR A 207 -0.04 -13.07 12.77
N GLU A 208 -0.12 -13.09 11.43
CA GLU A 208 -0.74 -14.19 10.68
C GLU A 208 -0.06 -15.53 10.98
N ALA A 209 1.28 -15.57 11.03
CA ALA A 209 2.02 -16.79 11.36
C ALA A 209 1.76 -17.27 12.79
N LYS A 210 1.60 -16.36 13.75
CA LYS A 210 1.27 -16.70 15.15
C LYS A 210 -0.16 -17.23 15.29
N ILE A 211 -1.12 -16.64 14.57
CA ILE A 211 -2.50 -17.12 14.53
C ILE A 211 -2.56 -18.53 13.94
N GLY A 212 -1.76 -18.82 12.91
CA GLY A 212 -1.62 -20.17 12.35
C GLY A 212 -2.82 -20.68 11.57
N ILE A 213 -3.79 -19.80 11.25
CA ILE A 213 -4.95 -20.12 10.42
C ILE A 213 -4.54 -20.00 8.95
N ILE A 214 -4.75 -21.08 8.19
CA ILE A 214 -4.55 -21.08 6.74
C ILE A 214 -5.64 -20.23 6.10
N PRO A 215 -5.29 -19.24 5.25
CA PRO A 215 -6.28 -18.35 4.64
C PRO A 215 -7.16 -19.12 3.65
N ASN A 216 -8.42 -18.71 3.54
CA ASN A 216 -9.28 -19.18 2.46
C ASN A 216 -8.72 -18.69 1.11
N VAL A 217 -8.51 -19.62 0.17
CA VAL A 217 -7.87 -19.35 -1.13
C VAL A 217 -8.62 -18.27 -1.93
N HIS A 218 -9.95 -18.26 -1.90
CA HIS A 218 -10.75 -17.29 -2.65
C HIS A 218 -10.68 -15.88 -2.04
N LEU A 219 -10.73 -15.78 -0.71
CA LEU A 219 -10.54 -14.50 -0.01
C LEU A 219 -9.13 -13.95 -0.21
N LEU A 220 -8.11 -14.83 -0.23
CA LEU A 220 -6.73 -14.45 -0.51
C LEU A 220 -6.57 -13.97 -1.96
N LYS A 221 -7.16 -14.66 -2.95
CA LYS A 221 -7.19 -14.20 -4.35
C LYS A 221 -7.84 -12.82 -4.46
N ALA A 222 -9.02 -12.65 -3.85
CA ALA A 222 -9.72 -11.37 -3.84
C ALA A 222 -8.89 -10.25 -3.22
N ARG A 223 -8.15 -10.54 -2.13
CA ARG A 223 -7.20 -9.59 -1.52
C ARG A 223 -6.14 -9.14 -2.52
N LEU A 224 -5.44 -10.09 -3.11
CA LEU A 224 -4.30 -9.82 -4.00
C LEU A 224 -4.74 -9.04 -5.23
N LEU A 225 -5.83 -9.48 -5.86
CA LEU A 225 -6.42 -8.80 -7.01
C LEU A 225 -6.87 -7.37 -6.67
N PHE A 226 -7.51 -7.19 -5.52
CA PHE A 226 -7.88 -5.85 -5.03
C PHE A 226 -6.66 -4.96 -4.81
N ASP A 227 -5.61 -5.48 -4.16
CA ASP A 227 -4.37 -4.75 -3.88
C ASP A 227 -3.63 -4.37 -5.19
N GLY A 228 -3.85 -5.11 -6.28
CA GLY A 228 -3.37 -4.79 -7.64
C GLY A 228 -4.30 -3.90 -8.48
N GLY A 229 -5.50 -3.58 -8.00
CA GLY A 229 -6.50 -2.81 -8.74
C GLY A 229 -7.35 -3.61 -9.74
N TYR A 230 -7.33 -4.94 -9.69
CA TYR A 230 -8.12 -5.84 -10.54
C TYR A 230 -9.50 -6.10 -9.91
N TYR A 231 -10.33 -5.06 -9.81
CA TYR A 231 -11.57 -5.11 -9.00
C TYR A 231 -12.63 -6.07 -9.51
N ARG A 232 -12.77 -6.21 -10.83
CA ARG A 232 -13.74 -7.15 -11.42
C ARG A 232 -13.36 -8.59 -11.11
N GLU A 233 -12.08 -8.91 -11.28
CA GLU A 233 -11.49 -10.20 -10.97
C GLU A 233 -11.57 -10.49 -9.47
N ALA A 234 -11.34 -9.48 -8.63
CA ALA A 234 -11.48 -9.59 -7.18
C ALA A 234 -12.92 -9.89 -6.74
N LEU A 235 -13.93 -9.26 -7.36
CA LEU A 235 -15.35 -9.57 -7.11
C LEU A 235 -15.70 -10.99 -7.54
N ALA A 236 -15.26 -11.42 -8.73
CA ALA A 236 -15.49 -12.79 -9.21
C ALA A 236 -14.86 -13.84 -8.27
N ALA A 237 -13.67 -13.56 -7.72
CA ALA A 237 -13.04 -14.40 -6.72
C ALA A 237 -13.87 -14.47 -5.42
N LEU A 238 -14.45 -13.35 -4.97
CA LEU A 238 -15.35 -13.34 -3.82
C LEU A 238 -16.65 -14.10 -4.08
N ASP A 239 -17.28 -13.94 -5.24
CA ASP A 239 -18.54 -14.63 -5.53
C ASP A 239 -18.34 -16.16 -5.55
N SER A 240 -17.17 -16.62 -6.02
CA SER A 240 -16.75 -18.02 -5.90
C SER A 240 -16.53 -18.46 -4.44
N ALA A 241 -16.15 -17.54 -3.55
CA ALA A 241 -16.04 -17.78 -2.11
C ALA A 241 -17.41 -17.83 -1.42
N GLY A 242 -18.36 -17.01 -1.87
CA GLY A 242 -19.65 -16.81 -1.21
C GLY A 242 -20.50 -18.07 -1.10
N SER A 243 -20.35 -19.01 -2.04
CA SER A 243 -20.98 -20.34 -1.98
C SER A 243 -20.30 -21.30 -0.99
N LEU A 244 -19.08 -20.99 -0.54
CA LEU A 244 -18.23 -21.83 0.32
C LEU A 244 -18.09 -21.28 1.75
N ILE A 245 -18.48 -20.03 1.98
CA ILE A 245 -18.48 -19.43 3.32
C ILE A 245 -19.79 -19.84 4.00
N ASN A 246 -19.73 -20.97 4.70
CA ASN A 246 -20.80 -21.38 5.60
C ASN A 246 -20.82 -20.47 6.84
N ASP A 247 -22.02 -20.21 7.37
CA ASP A 247 -22.30 -19.34 8.54
C ASP A 247 -21.54 -19.72 9.83
N THR A 248 -20.76 -20.81 9.84
CA THR A 248 -20.06 -21.31 11.02
C THR A 248 -18.70 -20.65 11.29
N ASN A 249 -18.11 -19.94 10.31
CA ASN A 249 -16.83 -19.24 10.51
C ASN A 249 -16.99 -17.72 10.44
N LYS A 250 -17.17 -17.12 11.62
CA LYS A 250 -17.36 -15.67 11.80
C LYS A 250 -16.25 -14.82 11.17
N GLN A 251 -15.00 -15.27 11.26
CA GLN A 251 -13.86 -14.53 10.71
C GLN A 251 -13.94 -14.45 9.19
N LEU A 252 -14.24 -15.57 8.52
CA LEU A 252 -14.36 -15.62 7.06
C LEU A 252 -15.55 -14.80 6.56
N GLU A 253 -16.68 -14.85 7.28
CA GLU A 253 -17.86 -14.02 6.99
C GLU A 253 -17.51 -12.52 7.06
N LEU A 254 -16.83 -12.09 8.14
CA LEU A 254 -16.42 -10.70 8.30
C LEU A 254 -15.42 -10.25 7.25
N GLU A 255 -14.43 -11.09 6.95
CA GLU A 255 -13.46 -10.82 5.90
C GLU A 255 -14.13 -10.67 4.53
N TYR A 256 -15.10 -11.53 4.22
CA TYR A 256 -15.86 -11.48 2.98
C TYR A 256 -16.60 -10.15 2.80
N TYR A 257 -17.45 -9.76 3.77
CA TYR A 257 -18.20 -8.51 3.67
C TYR A 257 -17.27 -7.29 3.65
N TYR A 258 -16.22 -7.32 4.46
CA TYR A 258 -15.22 -6.25 4.47
C TYR A 258 -14.55 -6.11 3.10
N ARG A 259 -14.08 -7.21 2.51
CA ARG A 259 -13.43 -7.18 1.19
C ARG A 259 -14.38 -6.72 0.10
N LYS A 260 -15.63 -7.23 0.10
CA LYS A 260 -16.67 -6.81 -0.84
C LYS A 260 -16.95 -5.31 -0.73
N ALA A 261 -17.01 -4.78 0.50
CA ALA A 261 -17.15 -3.35 0.74
C ALA A 261 -15.97 -2.53 0.20
N ARG A 262 -14.72 -2.97 0.45
CA ARG A 262 -13.50 -2.32 -0.04
C ARG A 262 -13.47 -2.27 -1.57
N ILE A 263 -13.77 -3.37 -2.23
CA ILE A 263 -13.74 -3.46 -3.69
C ILE A 263 -14.80 -2.54 -4.29
N HIS A 264 -16.06 -2.61 -3.84
CA HIS A 264 -17.11 -1.71 -4.31
C HIS A 264 -16.77 -0.24 -4.04
N HIS A 265 -16.20 0.08 -2.87
CA HIS A 265 -15.82 1.45 -2.54
C HIS A 265 -14.81 1.99 -3.54
N ASP A 266 -13.77 1.21 -3.82
CA ASP A 266 -12.68 1.65 -4.69
C ASP A 266 -13.03 1.58 -6.17
N ASN A 267 -14.03 0.78 -6.55
CA ASN A 267 -14.63 0.71 -7.88
C ASN A 267 -15.67 1.83 -8.15
N GLY A 268 -16.05 2.59 -7.12
CA GLY A 268 -17.01 3.71 -7.23
C GLY A 268 -18.45 3.38 -6.84
N ASP A 269 -18.77 2.11 -6.57
CA ASP A 269 -20.09 1.61 -6.19
C ASP A 269 -20.41 1.90 -4.71
N THR A 270 -20.41 3.18 -4.35
CA THR A 270 -20.40 3.63 -2.94
C THR A 270 -21.63 3.14 -2.16
N SER A 271 -22.80 3.00 -2.79
CA SER A 271 -24.01 2.49 -2.12
C SER A 271 -23.86 1.02 -1.67
N LEU A 272 -23.29 0.18 -2.53
CA LEU A 272 -22.99 -1.22 -2.19
C LEU A 272 -21.87 -1.30 -1.14
N ALA A 273 -20.88 -0.42 -1.24
CA ALA A 273 -19.82 -0.32 -0.24
C ALA A 273 -20.37 -0.01 1.15
N VAL A 274 -21.24 1.01 1.28
CA VAL A 274 -21.86 1.39 2.55
C VAL A 274 -22.64 0.23 3.16
N THR A 275 -23.44 -0.46 2.34
CA THR A 275 -24.23 -1.62 2.79
C THR A 275 -23.33 -2.71 3.40
N ASN A 276 -22.25 -3.10 2.69
CA ASN A 276 -21.35 -4.15 3.17
C ASN A 276 -20.49 -3.70 4.35
N TYR A 277 -20.08 -2.42 4.43
CA TYR A 277 -19.37 -1.90 5.61
C TYR A 277 -20.25 -1.92 6.86
N LEU A 278 -21.52 -1.50 6.74
CA LEU A 278 -22.46 -1.55 7.86
C LEU A 278 -22.64 -2.98 8.37
N LYS A 279 -22.80 -3.95 7.44
CA LYS A 279 -22.87 -5.37 7.78
C LYS A 279 -21.62 -5.87 8.51
N THR A 280 -20.44 -5.50 8.01
CA THR A 280 -19.14 -5.83 8.64
C THR A 280 -19.07 -5.28 10.08
N ILE A 281 -19.52 -4.05 10.30
CA ILE A 281 -19.50 -3.41 11.62
C ILE A 281 -20.48 -4.08 12.57
N GLU A 282 -21.71 -4.30 12.12
CA GLU A 282 -22.77 -4.90 12.92
C GLU A 282 -22.35 -6.28 13.45
N GLN A 283 -21.79 -7.11 12.57
CA GLN A 283 -21.38 -8.47 12.87
C GLN A 283 -20.04 -8.55 13.61
N GLY A 284 -19.14 -7.56 13.46
CA GLY A 284 -17.75 -7.66 13.87
C GLY A 284 -17.30 -6.70 14.97
N LYS A 285 -18.17 -5.78 15.44
CA LYS A 285 -17.80 -4.75 16.44
C LYS A 285 -17.22 -5.27 17.76
N ASN A 286 -17.52 -6.52 18.11
CA ASN A 286 -17.06 -7.18 19.33
C ASN A 286 -15.85 -8.09 19.10
N GLU A 287 -15.44 -8.29 17.85
CA GLU A 287 -14.31 -9.14 17.49
C GLU A 287 -12.99 -8.38 17.57
N THR A 288 -11.88 -9.12 17.65
CA THR A 288 -10.52 -8.55 17.68
C THR A 288 -9.90 -8.38 16.30
N TYR A 289 -10.58 -8.80 15.24
CA TYR A 289 -10.14 -8.57 13.87
C TYR A 289 -10.31 -7.10 13.47
N TYR A 290 -9.43 -6.58 12.63
CA TYR A 290 -9.46 -5.17 12.21
C TYR A 290 -10.63 -4.79 11.30
N TYR A 291 -11.35 -5.76 10.73
CA TYR A 291 -12.35 -5.55 9.68
C TYR A 291 -13.42 -4.54 10.08
N ALA A 292 -14.03 -4.67 11.25
CA ALA A 292 -15.08 -3.76 11.71
C ALA A 292 -14.53 -2.35 12.00
N ALA A 293 -13.36 -2.26 12.65
CA ALA A 293 -12.73 -0.98 12.99
C ALA A 293 -12.37 -0.19 11.72
N ASN A 294 -11.81 -0.89 10.72
CA ASN A 294 -11.47 -0.28 9.45
C ASN A 294 -12.70 0.01 8.59
N ALA A 295 -13.73 -0.85 8.61
CA ALA A 295 -15.01 -0.56 7.95
C ALA A 295 -15.63 0.74 8.48
N SER A 296 -15.62 0.93 9.80
CA SER A 296 -16.09 2.19 10.41
C SER A 296 -15.22 3.38 10.02
N LEU A 297 -13.89 3.21 9.94
CA LEU A 297 -13.00 4.24 9.42
C LEU A 297 -13.35 4.63 7.97
N GLN A 298 -13.60 3.64 7.09
CA GLN A 298 -13.96 3.89 5.68
C GLN A 298 -15.31 4.60 5.55
N LEU A 299 -16.31 4.23 6.36
CA LEU A 299 -17.58 4.98 6.41
C LEU A 299 -17.36 6.43 6.85
N GLY A 300 -16.49 6.67 7.82
CA GLY A 300 -16.09 8.03 8.23
C GLY A 300 -15.61 8.87 7.04
N TYR A 301 -14.71 8.32 6.22
CA TYR A 301 -14.24 8.99 4.99
C TYR A 301 -15.36 9.22 3.97
N ILE A 302 -16.23 8.22 3.75
CA ILE A 302 -17.35 8.34 2.80
C ILE A 302 -18.29 9.46 3.20
N TYR A 303 -18.68 9.52 4.48
CA TYR A 303 -19.60 10.54 4.97
C TYR A 303 -18.94 11.93 5.03
N GLU A 304 -17.63 12.02 5.29
CA GLU A 304 -16.87 13.27 5.19
C GLU A 304 -16.90 13.82 3.75
N ILE A 305 -16.65 12.98 2.74
CA ILE A 305 -16.73 13.38 1.32
C ILE A 305 -18.15 13.84 0.95
N ARG A 306 -19.18 13.18 1.50
CA ARG A 306 -20.59 13.57 1.33
C ARG A 306 -21.00 14.81 2.11
N LYS A 307 -20.10 15.40 2.90
CA LYS A 307 -20.35 16.54 3.80
C LYS A 307 -21.40 16.25 4.88
N ASP A 308 -21.59 14.98 5.23
CA ASP A 308 -22.40 14.56 6.37
C ASP A 308 -21.49 14.44 7.60
N THR A 309 -21.21 15.59 8.22
CA THR A 309 -20.30 15.69 9.37
C THR A 309 -20.75 14.83 10.54
N THR A 310 -22.06 14.76 10.80
CA THR A 310 -22.64 13.99 11.91
C THR A 310 -22.31 12.50 11.76
N MET A 311 -22.57 11.93 10.59
CA MET A 311 -22.26 10.52 10.34
C MET A 311 -20.77 10.26 10.26
N ALA A 312 -19.98 11.18 9.70
CA ALA A 312 -18.53 11.05 9.64
C ALA A 312 -17.91 10.96 11.05
N VAL A 313 -18.28 11.89 11.96
CA VAL A 313 -17.83 11.88 13.37
C VAL A 313 -18.23 10.58 14.05
N LYS A 314 -19.50 10.17 13.95
CA LYS A 314 -20.01 8.92 14.54
C LYS A 314 -19.16 7.72 14.13
N HIS A 315 -18.84 7.60 12.85
CA HIS A 315 -18.09 6.46 12.32
C HIS A 315 -16.60 6.50 12.69
N TYR A 316 -15.97 7.68 12.74
CA TYR A 316 -14.60 7.79 13.25
C TYR A 316 -14.51 7.44 14.74
N GLU A 317 -15.45 7.91 15.56
CA GLU A 317 -15.49 7.55 16.99
C GLU A 317 -15.75 6.07 17.22
N ASN A 318 -16.65 5.46 16.45
CA ASN A 318 -16.90 4.02 16.52
C ASN A 318 -15.64 3.22 16.18
N SER A 319 -14.87 3.65 15.18
CA SER A 319 -13.59 3.01 14.84
C SER A 319 -12.61 3.02 16.02
N LEU A 320 -12.53 4.13 16.77
CA LEU A 320 -11.65 4.29 17.93
C LEU A 320 -12.05 3.44 19.14
N LYS A 321 -13.33 3.09 19.27
CA LYS A 321 -13.86 2.30 20.40
C LYS A 321 -13.62 0.80 20.24
N MET A 322 -13.36 0.32 19.03
CA MET A 322 -13.16 -1.10 18.75
C MET A 322 -11.80 -1.62 19.25
N LYS A 323 -11.76 -2.90 19.64
CA LYS A 323 -10.62 -3.52 20.35
C LYS A 323 -9.73 -4.37 19.44
N ASN A 324 -9.68 -4.06 18.14
CA ASN A 324 -8.88 -4.83 17.21
C ASN A 324 -7.40 -4.84 17.61
N THR A 325 -6.75 -5.99 17.43
CA THR A 325 -5.31 -6.13 17.67
C THR A 325 -4.52 -5.66 16.45
N ASP A 326 -4.95 -6.08 15.27
CA ASP A 326 -4.24 -5.84 14.01
C ASP A 326 -4.48 -4.40 13.55
N TYR A 327 -3.43 -3.72 13.06
CA TYR A 327 -3.50 -2.36 12.53
C TYR A 327 -4.09 -1.30 13.48
N ARG A 328 -4.21 -1.59 14.78
CA ARG A 328 -4.87 -0.72 15.75
C ARG A 328 -4.32 0.70 15.72
N TYR A 329 -2.99 0.82 15.72
CA TYR A 329 -2.31 2.11 15.70
C TYR A 329 -2.66 2.90 14.42
N SER A 330 -2.45 2.30 13.24
CA SER A 330 -2.69 2.92 11.94
C SER A 330 -4.16 3.36 11.77
N ILE A 331 -5.11 2.48 12.11
CA ILE A 331 -6.55 2.78 12.05
C ILE A 331 -6.92 3.92 13.01
N SER A 332 -6.42 3.87 14.25
CA SER A 332 -6.72 4.89 15.26
C SER A 332 -6.18 6.27 14.87
N GLN A 333 -4.95 6.32 14.33
CA GLN A 333 -4.36 7.59 13.89
C GLN A 333 -5.15 8.19 12.72
N LYS A 334 -5.57 7.36 11.76
CA LYS A 334 -6.42 7.77 10.63
C LYS A 334 -7.77 8.31 11.09
N ALA A 335 -8.43 7.65 12.05
CA ALA A 335 -9.69 8.11 12.62
C ALA A 335 -9.54 9.44 13.38
N LYS A 336 -8.49 9.58 14.21
CA LYS A 336 -8.17 10.85 14.90
C LYS A 336 -7.90 11.99 13.93
N ALA A 337 -7.13 11.72 12.86
CA ALA A 337 -6.88 12.70 11.82
C ALA A 337 -8.19 13.13 11.12
N GLY A 338 -9.12 12.19 10.88
CA GLY A 338 -10.46 12.49 10.39
C GLY A 338 -11.25 13.43 11.30
N LEU A 339 -11.33 13.10 12.59
CA LEU A 339 -11.98 13.95 13.58
C LEU A 339 -11.36 15.35 13.66
N ASN A 340 -10.03 15.45 13.57
CA ASN A 340 -9.34 16.74 13.59
C ASN A 340 -9.67 17.62 12.37
N ARG A 341 -9.94 17.02 11.19
CA ARG A 341 -10.38 17.79 10.01
C ARG A 341 -11.79 18.35 10.17
N LEU A 342 -12.67 17.64 10.86
CA LEU A 342 -14.08 18.01 11.06
C LEU A 342 -14.33 18.99 12.22
N LYS A 343 -13.33 19.21 13.08
CA LYS A 343 -13.38 20.20 14.17
C LYS A 343 -13.09 21.63 13.71
N LYS A 344 -12.62 21.79 12.47
CA LYS A 344 -12.41 23.08 11.80
C LYS A 344 -13.68 23.46 11.08
#